data_AF-A0A645EKT2-F1
#
_entry.id   AF-A0A645EKT2-F1
#
_cell.length_a   1.000
_cell.length_b   1.000
_cell.length_c   1.000
_cell.angle_alpha   90.00
_cell.angle_beta   90.00
_cell.angle_gamma   90.00
#
_symmetry.space_group_name_H-M   'P 1'
#
loop_
_entity.id
_entity.type
_entity.pdbx_description
1 polymer ?
#
loop_
_entity_poly.entity_id
_entity_poly.type
_entity_poly.pdbx_seq_one_letter_code
_entity_poly.pdbx_strand_id
1 'polypeptide(L)'
;MAGMLHDVCKEMGIDQNKKWISLFYPSLLGVAPAIYYSFTAIPWIKQNLGYTHHRVLNAIFNHTLGLGKSKLSKIVYIADKIDPNRGYDISKQLACAMNDLDEGMELIKREQQEYLKKEGVHV
;
A
#
# COMPACT_ATOMS: atom_id res chain seq x y z
N MET A 1 -13.60 4.90 1.01
CA MET A 1 -13.24 4.71 -0.41
C MET A 1 -11.81 4.22 -0.59
N ALA A 2 -10.76 4.98 -0.24
CA ALA A 2 -9.37 4.52 -0.39
C ALA A 2 -9.12 3.15 0.27
N GLY A 3 -9.53 2.99 1.53
CA GLY A 3 -9.41 1.71 2.24
C GLY A 3 -10.21 0.55 1.63
N MET A 4 -11.26 0.79 0.85
CA MET A 4 -12.01 -0.31 0.19
C MET A 4 -11.37 -0.73 -1.13
N LEU A 5 -10.65 0.19 -1.79
CA LEU A 5 -10.13 -0.01 -3.15
C LEU A 5 -8.62 -0.26 -3.19
N HIS A 6 -7.91 -0.16 -2.05
CA HIS A 6 -6.45 -0.26 -2.02
C HIS A 6 -5.93 -1.60 -2.58
N ASP A 7 -6.65 -2.68 -2.27
CA ASP A 7 -6.32 -4.06 -2.66
C ASP A 7 -7.07 -4.56 -3.91
N VAL A 8 -7.75 -3.68 -4.67
CA VAL A 8 -8.66 -4.10 -5.76
C VAL A 8 -7.99 -4.93 -6.88
N CYS A 9 -6.67 -4.80 -7.03
CA CYS A 9 -5.89 -5.57 -8.00
C CYS A 9 -4.98 -6.64 -7.35
N LYS A 10 -5.16 -6.96 -6.07
CA LYS A 10 -4.28 -7.90 -5.34
C LYS A 10 -4.33 -9.31 -5.91
N GLU A 11 -5.53 -9.74 -6.29
CA GLU A 11 -5.78 -11.04 -6.93
C GLU A 11 -5.55 -11.02 -8.46
N MET A 12 -5.12 -9.88 -9.01
CA MET A 12 -4.67 -9.83 -10.41
C MET A 12 -3.38 -10.64 -10.53
N GLY A 13 -3.36 -11.66 -11.38
CA GLY A 13 -2.20 -12.52 -11.57
C GLY A 13 -0.92 -11.72 -11.91
N ILE A 14 0.23 -12.20 -11.44
CA ILE A 14 1.52 -11.51 -11.55
C ILE A 14 1.84 -11.11 -13.00
N ASP A 15 1.55 -11.97 -13.97
CA ASP A 15 1.82 -11.69 -15.39
C ASP A 15 0.96 -10.56 -15.93
N GLN A 16 -0.29 -10.47 -15.48
CA GLN A 16 -1.17 -9.36 -15.85
C GLN A 16 -0.70 -8.07 -15.18
N ASN A 17 -0.37 -8.12 -13.89
CA ASN A 17 0.22 -6.99 -13.17
C ASN A 17 1.49 -6.49 -13.87
N LYS A 18 2.42 -7.38 -14.26
CA LYS A 18 3.63 -7.06 -15.02
C LYS A 18 3.32 -6.35 -16.35
N LYS A 19 2.37 -6.87 -17.15
CA LYS A 19 1.94 -6.23 -18.40
C LYS A 19 1.44 -4.81 -18.16
N TRP A 20 0.66 -4.61 -17.10
CA TRP A 20 0.12 -3.31 -16.73
C TRP A 20 1.20 -2.35 -16.24
N ILE A 21 2.14 -2.81 -15.42
CA ILE A 21 3.31 -2.01 -15.01
C ILE A 21 4.14 -1.60 -16.23
N SER A 22 4.45 -2.53 -17.16
CA SER A 22 5.19 -2.18 -18.38
C SER A 22 4.50 -1.11 -19.21
N LEU A 23 3.16 -1.11 -19.25
CA LEU A 23 2.37 -0.17 -20.03
C LEU A 23 2.23 1.21 -19.35
N PHE A 24 1.88 1.24 -18.07
CA PHE A 24 1.53 2.48 -17.37
C PHE A 24 2.66 3.06 -16.52
N TYR A 25 3.57 2.22 -16.02
CA TYR A 25 4.62 2.59 -15.06
C TYR A 25 5.94 1.86 -15.35
N PRO A 26 6.53 1.97 -16.55
CA PRO A 26 7.72 1.21 -16.94
C PRO A 26 8.93 1.45 -16.02
N SER A 27 9.02 2.62 -15.39
CA SER A 27 10.07 2.94 -14.40
C SER A 27 9.98 2.10 -13.12
N LEU A 28 8.85 1.44 -12.87
CA LEU A 28 8.63 0.59 -11.69
C LEU A 28 8.88 -0.90 -11.97
N LEU A 29 9.33 -1.29 -13.17
CA LEU A 29 9.60 -2.70 -13.48
C LEU A 29 10.69 -3.35 -12.61
N GLY A 30 11.51 -2.55 -11.93
CA GLY A 30 12.53 -3.03 -11.01
C GLY A 30 12.06 -3.26 -9.58
N VAL A 31 10.84 -2.86 -9.21
CA VAL A 31 10.33 -3.08 -7.84
C VAL A 31 9.75 -4.49 -7.69
N ALA A 32 9.61 -4.97 -6.46
CA ALA A 32 9.11 -6.33 -6.21
C ALA A 32 7.72 -6.55 -6.84
N PRO A 33 7.49 -7.64 -7.60
CA PRO A 33 6.18 -7.92 -8.20
C PRO A 33 5.02 -8.00 -7.18
N ALA A 34 5.33 -8.40 -5.93
CA ALA A 34 4.37 -8.52 -4.85
C ALA A 34 3.66 -7.19 -4.51
N ILE A 35 4.20 -6.03 -4.89
CA ILE A 35 3.59 -4.72 -4.62
C ILE A 35 2.97 -4.06 -5.87
N TYR A 36 3.05 -4.71 -7.04
CA TYR A 36 2.56 -4.14 -8.30
C TYR A 36 1.09 -3.75 -8.26
N TYR A 37 0.27 -4.52 -7.54
CA TYR A 37 -1.17 -4.29 -7.44
C TYR A 37 -1.53 -2.89 -6.93
N SER A 38 -0.69 -2.30 -6.07
CA SER A 38 -0.91 -0.94 -5.56
C SER A 38 -0.82 0.13 -6.66
N PHE A 39 0.03 -0.10 -7.67
CA PHE A 39 0.18 0.79 -8.81
C PHE A 39 -0.84 0.49 -9.90
N THR A 40 -1.06 -0.78 -10.23
CA THR A 40 -2.02 -1.19 -11.28
C THR A 40 -3.47 -0.92 -10.89
N ALA A 41 -3.78 -0.83 -9.60
CA ALA A 41 -5.07 -0.36 -9.10
C ALA A 41 -5.47 1.01 -9.68
N ILE A 42 -4.52 1.91 -9.95
CA ILE A 42 -4.84 3.26 -10.43
C ILE A 42 -5.44 3.28 -11.83
N PRO A 43 -4.79 2.76 -12.88
CA PRO A 43 -5.42 2.64 -14.19
C PRO A 43 -6.66 1.75 -14.15
N TRP A 44 -6.69 0.71 -13.30
CA TRP A 44 -7.83 -0.19 -13.21
C TRP A 44 -9.08 0.54 -12.69
N ILE A 45 -8.94 1.30 -11.59
CA ILE A 45 -10.03 2.09 -11.00
C ILE A 45 -10.53 3.14 -11.99
N LYS A 46 -9.61 3.81 -12.69
CA LYS A 46 -9.99 4.81 -13.71
C LYS A 46 -10.79 4.20 -14.85
N GLN A 47 -10.35 3.06 -15.38
CA GLN A 47 -10.98 2.42 -16.54
C GLN A 47 -12.30 1.72 -16.19
N ASN A 48 -12.36 1.02 -15.06
CA ASN A 48 -13.50 0.17 -14.71
C ASN A 48 -14.55 0.89 -13.86
N LEU A 49 -14.16 1.90 -13.08
CA LEU A 49 -15.06 2.61 -12.17
C LEU A 49 -15.26 4.09 -12.54
N GLY A 50 -14.52 4.61 -13.54
CA GLY A 50 -14.58 6.02 -13.93
C GLY A 50 -14.11 7.00 -12.83
N TYR A 51 -13.46 6.50 -11.78
CA TYR A 51 -13.12 7.30 -10.61
C TYR A 51 -11.73 7.93 -10.72
N THR A 52 -11.63 9.24 -10.51
CA THR A 52 -10.42 10.03 -10.84
C THR A 52 -9.92 10.93 -9.71
N HIS A 53 -10.48 10.85 -8.50
CA HIS A 53 -10.12 11.77 -7.40
C HIS A 53 -8.66 11.56 -6.94
N HIS A 54 -7.80 12.52 -7.28
CA HIS A 54 -6.34 12.41 -7.12
C HIS A 54 -5.88 12.05 -5.70
N ARG A 55 -6.47 12.63 -4.63
CA ARG A 55 -6.05 12.33 -3.25
C ARG A 55 -6.27 10.86 -2.87
N VAL A 56 -7.36 10.26 -3.33
CA VAL A 56 -7.72 8.87 -3.03
C VAL A 56 -6.83 7.93 -3.84
N LEU A 57 -6.68 8.21 -5.14
CA LEU A 57 -5.79 7.45 -6.01
C LEU A 57 -4.33 7.51 -5.52
N ASN A 58 -3.86 8.66 -5.06
CA ASN A 58 -2.51 8.79 -4.49
C ASN A 58 -2.34 7.98 -3.19
N ALA A 59 -3.38 7.92 -2.35
CA ALA A 59 -3.33 7.08 -1.15
C ALA A 59 -3.25 5.59 -1.50
N ILE A 60 -4.03 5.13 -2.48
CA ILE A 60 -3.98 3.76 -3.00
C ILE A 60 -2.61 3.47 -3.63
N PHE A 61 -2.07 4.36 -4.46
CA PHE A 61 -0.79 4.15 -5.12
C PHE A 61 0.38 3.92 -4.13
N ASN A 62 0.30 4.53 -2.95
CA ASN A 62 1.39 4.54 -1.96
C ASN A 62 1.16 3.59 -0.78
N HIS A 63 0.06 2.82 -0.75
CA HIS A 63 -0.33 2.08 0.45
C HIS A 63 0.57 0.89 0.80
N THR A 64 1.36 0.37 -0.15
CA THR A 64 2.30 -0.75 0.08
C THR A 64 3.63 -0.28 0.64
N LEU A 65 4.21 0.75 0.02
CA LEU A 65 5.54 1.28 0.34
C LEU A 65 5.52 2.36 1.44
N GLY A 66 4.37 3.00 1.68
CA GLY A 66 4.25 4.09 2.65
C GLY A 66 5.13 5.29 2.28
N LEU A 67 5.12 5.70 1.01
CA LEU A 67 5.86 6.90 0.55
C LEU A 67 4.98 8.16 0.48
N GLY A 68 3.67 7.99 0.63
CA GLY A 68 2.71 9.08 0.55
C GLY A 68 2.77 10.01 1.77
N LYS A 69 2.91 11.31 1.52
CA LYS A 69 3.05 12.33 2.57
C LYS A 69 1.72 12.86 3.13
N SER A 70 0.62 12.68 2.38
CA SER A 70 -0.69 13.19 2.78
C SER A 70 -1.26 12.41 3.96
N LYS A 71 -2.04 13.06 4.84
CA LYS A 71 -2.72 12.38 5.96
C LYS A 71 -3.50 11.14 5.51
N LEU A 72 -4.20 11.22 4.38
CA LEU A 72 -4.94 10.08 3.84
C LEU A 72 -4.02 8.92 3.42
N SER A 73 -2.88 9.21 2.80
CA SER A 73 -1.90 8.19 2.44
C SER A 73 -1.34 7.48 3.67
N LYS A 74 -1.01 8.24 4.71
CA LYS A 74 -0.52 7.71 6.00
C LYS A 74 -1.58 6.84 6.67
N ILE A 75 -2.83 7.32 6.75
CA ILE A 75 -3.96 6.55 7.30
C ILE A 75 -4.16 5.22 6.57
N VAL A 76 -4.16 5.22 5.23
CA VAL A 76 -4.39 3.99 4.44
C VAL A 76 -3.24 3.01 4.61
N TYR A 77 -1.98 3.49 4.58
CA TYR A 77 -0.81 2.66 4.86
C TYR A 77 -0.87 2.02 6.25
N ILE A 78 -1.12 2.83 7.28
CA ILE A 78 -1.21 2.36 8.67
C ILE A 78 -2.33 1.34 8.78
N ALA A 79 -3.54 1.67 8.33
CA ALA A 79 -4.71 0.79 8.44
C ALA A 79 -4.49 -0.56 7.76
N ASP A 80 -3.85 -0.62 6.58
CA ASP A 80 -3.48 -1.89 5.95
C ASP A 80 -2.55 -2.71 6.85
N LYS A 81 -1.54 -2.09 7.48
CA LYS A 81 -0.53 -2.79 8.29
C LYS A 81 -0.99 -3.17 9.69
N ILE A 82 -1.99 -2.50 10.25
CA ILE A 82 -2.50 -2.79 11.60
C ILE A 82 -3.92 -3.33 11.58
N ASP A 83 -4.35 -3.95 10.47
CA ASP A 83 -5.65 -4.61 10.42
C ASP A 83 -5.73 -5.72 11.49
N PRO A 84 -6.71 -5.65 12.42
CA PRO A 84 -6.84 -6.61 13.52
C PRO A 84 -7.08 -8.06 13.03
N ASN A 85 -7.53 -8.24 11.79
CA ASN A 85 -7.73 -9.56 11.19
C ASN A 85 -6.41 -10.24 10.79
N ARG A 86 -5.26 -9.57 10.92
CA ARG A 86 -3.94 -10.16 10.61
C ARG A 86 -3.40 -11.09 11.69
N GLY A 87 -4.05 -11.15 12.87
CA GLY A 87 -3.77 -12.17 13.89
C GLY A 87 -2.56 -11.92 14.78
N TYR A 88 -2.06 -10.69 14.86
CA TYR A 88 -1.03 -10.27 15.81
C TYR A 88 -1.50 -9.08 16.67
N ASP A 89 -0.86 -8.88 17.82
CA ASP A 89 -1.16 -7.75 18.69
C ASP A 89 -0.72 -6.44 18.05
N ILE A 90 -1.70 -5.57 17.79
CA ILE A 90 -1.52 -4.24 17.19
C ILE A 90 -1.56 -3.11 18.22
N SER A 91 -1.75 -3.41 19.50
CA SER A 91 -2.12 -2.41 20.52
C SER A 91 -1.09 -1.27 20.61
N LYS A 92 0.20 -1.61 20.51
CA LYS A 92 1.31 -0.65 20.52
C LYS A 92 1.26 0.29 19.31
N GLN A 93 1.13 -0.27 18.10
CA GLN A 93 1.14 0.47 16.85
C GLN A 93 -0.12 1.34 16.73
N LEU A 94 -1.28 0.80 17.14
CA LEU A 94 -2.54 1.51 17.17
C LEU A 94 -2.49 2.69 18.14
N ALA A 95 -2.02 2.49 19.37
CA ALA A 95 -1.89 3.56 20.35
C ALA A 95 -0.95 4.69 19.86
N CYS A 96 0.18 4.32 19.25
CA CYS A 96 1.12 5.28 18.67
C CYS A 96 0.47 6.07 17.52
N ALA A 97 -0.16 5.39 16.55
CA ALA A 97 -0.80 6.03 15.40
C ALA A 97 -2.02 6.88 15.75
N MET A 98 -2.73 6.55 16.83
CA MET A 98 -3.85 7.34 17.34
C MET A 98 -3.39 8.61 18.07
N ASN A 99 -2.17 8.60 18.63
CA ASN A 99 -1.56 9.76 19.26
C ASN A 99 -0.94 10.70 18.21
N ASP A 100 -0.07 10.15 17.35
CA ASP A 100 0.54 10.89 16.24
C ASP A 100 0.68 10.00 15.01
N LEU A 101 0.15 10.48 13.89
CA LEU A 101 0.08 9.73 12.64
C LEU A 101 1.46 9.49 12.02
N ASP A 102 2.39 10.41 12.22
CA ASP A 102 3.73 10.38 11.63
C ASP A 102 4.62 9.44 12.44
N GLU A 103 4.59 9.55 13.77
CA GLU A 103 5.27 8.61 14.67
C GLU A 103 4.75 7.18 14.48
N GLY A 104 3.43 7.01 14.37
CA GLY A 104 2.81 5.70 14.11
C GLY A 104 3.28 5.11 12.78
N MET A 105 3.33 5.92 11.72
CA MET A 105 3.82 5.48 10.41
C MET A 105 5.30 5.06 10.47
N GLU A 106 6.15 5.83 11.14
CA GLU A 106 7.57 5.52 11.29
C GLU A 106 7.81 4.23 12.07
N LEU A 107 7.09 4.04 13.18
CA LEU A 107 7.11 2.81 13.97
C LEU A 107 6.76 1.60 13.11
N ILE A 108 5.61 1.65 12.42
CA ILE A 108 5.11 0.55 11.59
C ILE A 108 6.06 0.26 10.43
N LYS A 109 6.60 1.29 9.76
CA LYS A 109 7.59 1.12 8.69
C LYS A 109 8.85 0.42 9.18
N ARG A 110 9.35 0.79 10.36
CA ARG A 110 10.54 0.16 10.96
C ARG A 110 10.30 -1.31 11.24
N GLU A 111 9.21 -1.65 11.93
CA GLU A 111 8.86 -3.04 12.26
C GLU A 111 8.61 -3.89 11.01
N GLN A 112 7.96 -3.33 9.99
CA GLN A 112 7.79 -4.01 8.69
C GLN A 112 9.12 -4.30 8.01
N GLN A 113 10.08 -3.37 8.04
CA GLN A 113 11.42 -3.58 7.47
C GLN A 113 12.20 -4.65 8.23
N GLU A 114 12.10 -4.69 9.55
CA GLU A 114 12.71 -5.74 10.38
C GLU A 114 12.09 -7.12 10.07
N TYR A 115 10.77 -7.18 9.89
CA TYR A 115 10.09 -8.41 9.48
C TYR A 115 10.56 -8.90 8.11
N LEU A 116 10.57 -8.02 7.09
CA LEU A 116 11.00 -8.37 5.74
C LEU A 116 12.46 -8.86 5.70
N LYS A 117 13.35 -8.25 6.50
CA LYS A 117 14.74 -8.72 6.64
C LYS A 117 14.85 -10.12 7.24
N LYS A 118 14.01 -10.46 8.22
CA LYS A 118 13.97 -11.80 8.83
C LYS A 118 13.48 -12.85 7.84
N GLU A 119 12.51 -12.50 7.00
CA GLU A 119 11.95 -13.37 5.96
C GLU A 119 12.83 -13.45 4.70
N GLY A 120 13.92 -12.69 4.61
CA GLY A 120 14.78 -12.63 3.42
C GLY A 120 14.11 -11.97 2.21
N VAL A 121 13.05 -11.20 2.43
CA VAL A 121 12.29 -10.50 1.38
C VAL A 121 12.83 -9.09 1.21
N HIS A 122 13.27 -8.77 0.00
CA HIS A 122 13.70 -7.42 -0.37
C HIS A 122 12.61 -6.76 -1.24
N VAL A 123 12.06 -5.65 -0.76
CA VAL A 123 10.95 -4.90 -1.39
C VAL A 123 11.41 -3.49 -1.72
#